data_AF-A0A383V3Q6-F1
#
_entry.id   AF-A0A383V3Q6-F1
#
_cell.length_a   1.000
_cell.length_b   1.000
_cell.length_c   1.000
_cell.angle_alpha   90.00
_cell.angle_beta   90.00
_cell.angle_gamma   90.00
#
_symmetry.space_group_name_H-M   'P 1'
#
loop_
_entity.id
_entity.type
_entity.pdbx_description
1 polymer ?
#
loop_
_entity_poly.entity_id
_entity_poly.type
_entity_poly.pdbx_seq_one_letter_code
_entity_poly.pdbx_strand_id
1 'polypeptide(L)'
;MQKCSEVPAKQKEQVFSHFLEKSVPRPSPDIFQIFRLLLPAEDSERVRYGLKEDSLARLLVEACGLNADSASAKAAKNWKKGTFSAGNFPEVMEHFLLSGACLPRDDPRAKATSVAEVNGLLDKLAQSDKKEQQAAVMRQLFACCSARQVKWLLRVIVKDLKIGMSKDRMLRLFHPDALDLLNITNSLTRLPHTYCCAPNRSA
;
A
#
# COMPACT_ATOMS: atom_id res chain seq x y z
N MET A 1 5.78 -6.12 -2.84
CA MET A 1 6.29 -5.06 -1.94
C MET A 1 7.26 -5.62 -0.89
N GLN A 2 6.85 -6.47 0.07
CA GLN A 2 7.73 -7.02 1.13
C GLN A 2 9.08 -7.55 0.64
N LYS A 3 9.08 -8.49 -0.31
CA LYS A 3 10.34 -9.05 -0.85
C LYS A 3 11.27 -7.95 -1.40
N CYS A 4 10.72 -6.95 -2.07
CA CYS A 4 11.50 -5.86 -2.66
C CYS A 4 12.11 -4.94 -1.58
N SER A 5 11.46 -4.73 -0.44
CA SER A 5 12.02 -3.93 0.66
C SER A 5 13.14 -4.64 1.43
N GLU A 6 13.17 -5.96 1.41
CA GLU A 6 14.11 -6.77 2.20
C GLU A 6 15.39 -7.12 1.43
N VAL A 7 15.33 -7.20 0.09
CA VAL A 7 16.50 -7.57 -0.72
C VAL A 7 17.48 -6.38 -0.91
N PRO A 8 18.79 -6.67 -1.11
CA PRO A 8 19.78 -5.65 -1.47
C PRO A 8 19.39 -4.89 -2.74
N ALA A 9 19.83 -3.63 -2.87
CA ALA A 9 19.50 -2.75 -3.98
C ALA A 9 19.68 -3.41 -5.37
N LYS A 10 20.79 -4.13 -5.56
CA LYS A 10 21.13 -4.84 -6.82
C LYS A 10 20.14 -5.95 -7.23
N GLN A 11 19.34 -6.47 -6.30
CA GLN A 11 18.38 -7.55 -6.57
C GLN A 11 16.93 -7.05 -6.68
N LYS A 12 16.67 -5.77 -6.36
CA LYS A 12 15.30 -5.22 -6.34
C LYS A 12 14.65 -5.24 -7.70
N GLU A 13 15.40 -4.91 -8.74
CA GLU A 13 14.92 -4.92 -10.13
C GLU A 13 14.53 -6.33 -10.56
N GLN A 14 15.37 -7.33 -10.30
CA GLN A 14 15.05 -8.74 -10.56
C GLN A 14 13.76 -9.20 -9.86
N VAL A 15 13.60 -8.84 -8.57
CA VAL A 15 12.38 -9.17 -7.80
C VAL A 15 11.15 -8.47 -8.38
N PHE A 16 11.30 -7.24 -8.86
CA PHE A 16 10.20 -6.47 -9.45
C PHE A 16 9.82 -6.99 -10.83
N SER A 17 10.80 -7.28 -11.71
CA SER A 17 10.56 -7.87 -13.02
C SER A 17 9.86 -9.22 -12.91
N HIS A 18 10.33 -10.10 -12.01
CA HIS A 18 9.65 -11.37 -11.76
C HIS A 18 8.21 -11.21 -11.27
N PHE A 19 7.95 -10.17 -10.46
CA PHE A 19 6.58 -9.83 -10.05
C PHE A 19 5.74 -9.37 -11.25
N LEU A 20 6.26 -8.50 -12.12
CA LEU A 20 5.54 -8.04 -13.31
C LEU A 20 5.19 -9.21 -14.24
N GLU A 21 6.14 -10.11 -14.50
CA GLU A 21 5.93 -11.29 -15.34
C GLU A 21 4.88 -12.24 -14.77
N LYS A 22 4.91 -12.48 -13.46
CA LYS A 22 4.05 -13.47 -12.82
C LYS A 22 2.66 -12.94 -12.45
N SER A 23 2.56 -11.66 -12.08
CA SER A 23 1.38 -11.08 -11.43
C SER A 23 0.72 -9.97 -12.26
N VAL A 24 1.35 -9.52 -13.33
CA VAL A 24 0.77 -8.55 -14.28
C VAL A 24 0.78 -9.18 -15.68
N PRO A 25 -0.05 -10.23 -15.93
CA PRO A 25 -0.14 -10.86 -17.24
C PRO A 25 -0.58 -9.82 -18.28
N ARG A 26 -0.29 -10.06 -19.56
CA ARG A 26 -0.72 -9.16 -20.65
C ARG A 26 -1.44 -9.94 -21.74
N PRO A 27 -2.59 -9.44 -22.24
CA PRO A 27 -3.27 -8.21 -21.83
C PRO A 27 -3.87 -8.28 -20.42
N SER A 28 -3.77 -7.19 -19.65
CA SER A 28 -4.43 -7.08 -18.35
C SER A 28 -5.12 -5.72 -18.17
N PRO A 29 -6.44 -5.73 -17.92
CA PRO A 29 -7.16 -4.53 -17.53
C PRO A 29 -6.77 -4.05 -16.11
N ASP A 30 -6.12 -4.91 -15.32
CA ASP A 30 -5.78 -4.65 -13.91
C ASP A 30 -4.48 -3.87 -13.72
N ILE A 31 -3.78 -3.51 -14.80
CA ILE A 31 -2.53 -2.73 -14.75
C ILE A 31 -2.72 -1.50 -13.87
N PHE A 32 -3.80 -0.74 -14.05
CA PHE A 32 -4.05 0.46 -13.26
C PHE A 32 -4.31 0.11 -11.79
N GLN A 33 -5.10 -0.93 -11.53
CA GLN A 33 -5.43 -1.40 -10.17
C GLN A 33 -4.18 -1.78 -9.38
N ILE A 34 -3.17 -2.34 -10.05
CA ILE A 34 -1.88 -2.72 -9.44
C ILE A 34 -0.96 -1.50 -9.31
N PHE A 35 -0.78 -0.72 -10.37
CA PHE A 35 0.16 0.40 -10.38
C PHE A 35 -0.24 1.53 -9.43
N ARG A 36 -1.54 1.76 -9.21
CA ARG A 36 -1.99 2.75 -8.21
C ARG A 36 -1.61 2.37 -6.76
N LEU A 37 -1.35 1.09 -6.49
CA LEU A 37 -0.81 0.63 -5.19
C LEU A 37 0.73 0.66 -5.15
N LEU A 38 1.39 0.46 -6.29
CA LEU A 38 2.86 0.50 -6.41
C LEU A 38 3.42 1.92 -6.49
N LEU A 39 2.64 2.86 -7.03
CA LEU A 39 3.00 4.27 -7.21
C LEU A 39 1.91 5.17 -6.59
N PRO A 40 1.67 5.08 -5.26
CA PRO A 40 0.55 5.78 -4.62
C PRO A 40 0.67 7.31 -4.69
N ALA A 41 1.89 7.85 -4.87
CA ALA A 41 2.13 9.27 -5.09
C ALA A 41 1.58 9.76 -6.44
N GLU A 42 1.53 8.88 -7.45
CA GLU A 42 1.08 9.19 -8.82
C GLU A 42 -0.42 8.86 -9.03
N ASP A 43 -1.12 8.38 -7.99
CA ASP A 43 -2.57 8.16 -8.03
C ASP A 43 -3.31 9.49 -7.86
N SER A 44 -3.81 10.01 -8.98
CA SER A 44 -4.57 11.25 -9.08
C SER A 44 -6.07 11.08 -8.79
N GLU A 45 -6.61 9.85 -8.78
CA GLU A 45 -8.00 9.59 -8.40
C GLU A 45 -8.16 9.66 -6.88
N ARG A 46 -7.17 9.16 -6.14
CA ARG A 46 -7.08 9.29 -4.67
C ARG A 46 -6.08 10.37 -4.28
N VAL A 47 -6.42 11.64 -4.56
CA VAL A 47 -5.52 12.79 -4.35
C VAL A 47 -4.96 12.84 -2.92
N ARG A 48 -5.83 12.69 -1.90
CA ARG A 48 -5.43 12.63 -0.49
C ARG A 48 -6.41 11.75 0.28
N TYR A 49 -5.90 11.07 1.32
CA TYR A 49 -6.74 10.40 2.32
C TYR A 49 -7.03 11.30 3.53
N GLY A 50 -6.42 12.49 3.61
CA GLY A 50 -6.50 13.35 4.80
C GLY A 50 -5.85 12.76 6.05
N LEU A 51 -4.95 11.78 5.88
CA LEU A 51 -4.34 10.99 6.95
C LEU A 51 -2.82 11.06 6.88
N LYS A 52 -2.21 11.81 7.80
CA LYS A 52 -0.77 11.74 8.10
C LYS A 52 -0.53 10.75 9.23
N GLU A 53 0.71 10.29 9.42
CA GLU A 53 1.07 9.21 10.35
C GLU A 53 0.51 9.42 11.76
N ASP A 54 0.64 10.62 12.34
CA ASP A 54 0.15 10.89 13.70
C ASP A 54 -1.39 10.83 13.79
N SER A 55 -2.09 11.28 12.75
CA SER A 55 -3.55 11.16 12.68
C SER A 55 -4.01 9.74 12.38
N LEU A 56 -3.24 9.00 11.58
CA LEU A 56 -3.48 7.61 11.23
C LEU A 56 -3.23 6.70 12.44
N ALA A 57 -2.22 6.97 13.27
CA ALA A 57 -1.99 6.28 14.54
C ALA A 57 -3.21 6.36 15.45
N ARG A 58 -3.79 7.55 15.62
CA ARG A 58 -4.99 7.76 16.44
C ARG A 58 -6.19 7.03 15.86
N LEU A 59 -6.38 7.11 14.54
CA LEU A 59 -7.44 6.40 13.82
C LEU A 59 -7.35 4.88 14.01
N LEU A 60 -6.14 4.32 13.91
CA LEU A 60 -5.92 2.88 14.08
C LEU A 60 -6.22 2.44 15.52
N VAL A 61 -5.81 3.21 16.53
CA VAL A 61 -6.14 2.92 17.95
C VAL A 61 -7.66 2.87 18.15
N GLU A 62 -8.39 3.83 17.57
CA GLU A 62 -9.86 3.86 17.61
C GLU A 62 -10.50 2.71 16.82
N ALA A 63 -9.97 2.40 15.63
CA ALA A 63 -10.45 1.29 14.81
C ALA A 63 -10.27 -0.06 15.52
N CYS A 64 -9.16 -0.25 16.23
CA CYS A 64 -8.89 -1.41 17.08
C CYS A 64 -9.74 -1.45 18.37
N GLY A 65 -10.45 -0.37 18.72
CA GLY A 65 -11.25 -0.30 19.94
C GLY A 65 -10.42 -0.33 21.22
N LEU A 66 -9.14 0.08 21.15
CA LEU A 66 -8.25 0.03 22.31
C LEU A 66 -8.49 1.21 23.26
N ASN A 67 -8.34 0.96 24.56
CA ASN A 67 -8.23 2.02 25.53
C ASN A 67 -7.02 2.92 25.20
N ALA A 68 -7.25 4.23 25.15
CA ALA A 68 -6.26 5.25 24.81
C ALA A 68 -5.01 5.23 25.73
N ASP A 69 -5.14 4.71 26.95
CA ASP A 69 -4.10 4.60 27.96
C ASP A 69 -3.37 3.25 27.98
N SER A 70 -3.81 2.30 27.17
CA SER A 70 -3.13 1.01 27.02
C SER A 70 -1.69 1.18 26.53
N ALA A 71 -0.82 0.24 26.90
CA ALA A 71 0.58 0.25 26.47
C ALA A 71 0.69 0.29 24.93
N SER A 72 -0.11 -0.51 24.22
CA SER A 72 -0.16 -0.52 22.75
C SER A 72 -0.59 0.82 22.15
N ALA A 73 -1.63 1.46 22.70
CA ALA A 73 -2.08 2.77 22.22
C ALA A 73 -1.04 3.86 22.46
N LYS A 74 -0.37 3.85 23.61
CA LYS A 74 0.73 4.78 23.93
C LYS A 74 1.93 4.55 23.02
N ALA A 75 2.31 3.30 22.76
CA ALA A 75 3.40 2.96 21.85
C ALA A 75 3.10 3.42 20.41
N ALA A 76 1.88 3.18 19.93
CA ALA A 76 1.45 3.63 18.61
C ALA A 76 1.44 5.16 18.47
N LYS A 77 0.93 5.89 19.46
CA LYS A 77 0.94 7.36 19.45
C LYS A 77 2.36 7.95 19.51
N ASN A 78 3.29 7.26 20.18
CA ASN A 78 4.68 7.70 20.37
C ASN A 78 5.68 7.00 19.43
N TRP A 79 5.21 6.52 18.27
CA TRP A 79 5.98 5.71 17.31
C TRP A 79 7.33 6.32 16.88
N LYS A 80 7.50 7.65 16.94
CA LYS A 80 8.74 8.34 16.59
C LYS A 80 9.86 8.14 17.61
N LYS A 81 9.52 7.95 18.89
CA LYS A 81 10.47 7.91 20.03
C LYS A 81 10.40 6.61 20.83
N GLY A 82 9.68 5.60 20.32
CA GLY A 82 9.53 4.31 20.98
C GLY A 82 10.82 3.49 21.01
N THR A 83 10.80 2.36 21.71
CA THR A 83 11.94 1.42 21.79
C THR A 83 11.97 0.45 20.61
N PHE A 84 10.81 0.12 20.03
CA PHE A 84 10.69 -0.77 18.88
C PHE A 84 10.55 0.03 17.59
N SER A 85 11.44 -0.21 16.62
CA SER A 85 11.38 0.36 15.25
C SER A 85 11.07 1.87 15.21
N ALA A 86 11.73 2.63 16.10
CA ALA A 86 11.51 4.06 16.27
C ALA A 86 11.60 4.81 14.95
N GLY A 87 10.59 5.63 14.64
CA GLY A 87 10.56 6.38 13.37
C GLY A 87 10.10 5.56 12.16
N ASN A 88 9.75 4.28 12.32
CA ASN A 88 9.16 3.45 11.26
C ASN A 88 7.68 3.17 11.56
N PHE A 89 6.84 4.16 11.30
CA PHE A 89 5.40 4.14 11.60
C PHE A 89 4.69 2.80 11.25
N PRO A 90 4.78 2.26 10.02
CA PRO A 90 4.06 1.04 9.67
C PRO A 90 4.51 -0.21 10.46
N GLU A 91 5.81 -0.33 10.78
CA GLU A 91 6.32 -1.44 11.60
C GLU A 91 5.84 -1.35 13.05
N VAL A 92 5.82 -0.14 13.62
CA VAL A 92 5.27 0.09 14.97
C VAL A 92 3.78 -0.27 15.01
N MET A 93 3.00 0.15 14.00
CA MET A 93 1.57 -0.19 13.93
C MET A 93 1.36 -1.70 13.80
N GLU A 94 2.13 -2.39 12.95
CA GLU A 94 2.01 -3.84 12.77
C GLU A 94 2.22 -4.58 14.10
N HIS A 95 3.27 -4.21 14.84
CA HIS A 95 3.62 -4.87 16.09
C HIS A 95 2.60 -4.60 17.20
N PHE A 96 2.25 -3.33 17.46
CA PHE A 96 1.45 -2.98 18.64
C PHE A 96 -0.06 -3.04 18.42
N LEU A 97 -0.54 -2.90 17.18
CA LEU A 97 -1.97 -2.81 16.87
C LEU A 97 -2.42 -3.94 15.94
N LEU A 98 -1.85 -4.01 14.74
CA LEU A 98 -2.44 -4.79 13.65
C LEU A 98 -2.34 -6.30 13.91
N SER A 99 -1.28 -6.77 14.57
CA SER A 99 -1.11 -8.20 14.88
C SER A 99 -2.21 -8.76 15.78
N GLY A 100 -2.85 -7.92 16.60
CA GLY A 100 -3.99 -8.30 17.44
C GLY A 100 -5.36 -8.00 16.82
N ALA A 101 -5.43 -7.11 15.82
CA ALA A 101 -6.69 -6.63 15.23
C ALA A 101 -7.01 -7.24 13.86
N CYS A 102 -6.00 -7.65 13.09
CA CYS A 102 -6.14 -8.17 11.73
C CYS A 102 -6.17 -9.70 11.71
N LEU A 103 -6.50 -10.26 10.54
CA LEU A 103 -6.48 -11.70 10.35
C LEU A 103 -5.08 -12.31 10.49
N PRO A 104 -4.97 -13.57 10.96
CA PRO A 104 -3.74 -14.34 10.84
C PRO A 104 -3.26 -14.41 9.38
N ARG A 105 -1.95 -14.42 9.17
CA ARG A 105 -1.35 -14.47 7.83
C ARG A 105 -1.87 -15.63 6.98
N ASP A 106 -2.13 -16.77 7.61
CA ASP A 106 -2.56 -17.98 6.92
C ASP A 106 -4.07 -18.14 6.78
N ASP A 107 -4.86 -17.19 7.29
CA ASP A 107 -6.31 -17.16 7.16
C ASP A 107 -6.73 -17.15 5.68
N PRO A 108 -7.63 -18.06 5.25
CA PRO A 108 -8.09 -18.12 3.87
C PRO A 108 -8.67 -16.80 3.36
N ARG A 109 -9.33 -16.00 4.20
CA ARG A 109 -9.91 -14.70 3.82
C ARG A 109 -8.82 -13.68 3.46
N ALA A 110 -7.73 -13.65 4.22
CA ALA A 110 -6.57 -12.81 3.93
C ALA A 110 -5.92 -13.19 2.60
N LYS A 111 -5.91 -14.48 2.25
CA LYS A 111 -5.38 -14.99 0.97
C LYS A 111 -6.33 -14.74 -0.20
N ALA A 112 -7.64 -14.74 0.03
CA ALA A 112 -8.67 -14.53 -0.97
C ALA A 112 -8.93 -13.05 -1.30
N THR A 113 -8.53 -12.14 -0.40
CA THR A 113 -8.73 -10.69 -0.59
C THR A 113 -8.05 -10.20 -1.86
N SER A 114 -8.87 -9.67 -2.78
CA SER A 114 -8.43 -9.22 -4.10
C SER A 114 -7.92 -7.79 -4.09
N VAL A 115 -7.14 -7.43 -5.12
CA VAL A 115 -6.68 -6.05 -5.34
C VAL A 115 -7.87 -5.10 -5.56
N ALA A 116 -8.92 -5.56 -6.24
CA ALA A 116 -10.13 -4.77 -6.49
C ALA A 116 -10.88 -4.45 -5.19
N GLU A 117 -11.05 -5.42 -4.29
CA GLU A 117 -11.68 -5.19 -2.98
C GLU A 117 -10.86 -4.21 -2.13
N VAL A 118 -9.54 -4.36 -2.09
CA VAL A 118 -8.64 -3.43 -1.40
C VAL A 118 -8.76 -2.03 -1.97
N ASN A 119 -8.73 -1.87 -3.30
CA ASN A 119 -8.87 -0.56 -3.92
C ASN A 119 -10.24 0.06 -3.62
N GLY A 120 -11.33 -0.72 -3.65
CA GLY A 120 -12.66 -0.23 -3.28
C GLY A 120 -12.75 0.27 -1.84
N LEU A 121 -12.07 -0.39 -0.88
CA LEU A 121 -11.99 0.09 0.50
C LEU A 121 -11.14 1.36 0.61
N LEU A 122 -10.03 1.45 -0.12
CA LEU A 122 -9.21 2.65 -0.16
C LEU A 122 -9.93 3.83 -0.84
N ASP A 123 -10.74 3.58 -1.88
CA ASP A 123 -11.57 4.59 -2.53
C ASP A 123 -12.61 5.13 -1.52
N LYS A 124 -13.28 4.25 -0.75
CA LYS A 124 -14.16 4.66 0.36
C LYS A 124 -13.43 5.47 1.43
N LEU A 125 -12.20 5.07 1.77
CA LEU A 125 -11.38 5.81 2.75
C LEU A 125 -11.05 7.22 2.25
N ALA A 126 -10.70 7.37 0.96
CA ALA A 126 -10.40 8.65 0.35
C ALA A 126 -11.62 9.59 0.26
N GLN A 127 -12.82 9.03 0.17
CA GLN A 127 -14.09 9.76 0.16
C GLN A 127 -14.67 10.04 1.56
N SER A 128 -14.04 9.53 2.62
CA SER A 128 -14.54 9.68 3.99
C SER A 128 -14.04 10.98 4.63
N ASP A 129 -14.97 11.88 4.95
CA ASP A 129 -14.67 13.17 5.61
C ASP A 129 -14.64 13.08 7.14
N LYS A 130 -15.32 12.08 7.71
CA LYS A 130 -15.47 11.91 9.16
C LYS A 130 -14.55 10.81 9.70
N LYS A 131 -14.01 11.01 10.91
CA LYS A 131 -13.09 10.06 11.53
C LYS A 131 -13.74 8.71 11.80
N GLU A 132 -15.02 8.71 12.16
CA GLU A 132 -15.80 7.51 12.45
C GLU A 132 -15.98 6.66 11.19
N GLN A 133 -16.19 7.30 10.03
CA GLN A 133 -16.27 6.62 8.73
C GLN A 133 -14.91 6.04 8.34
N GLN A 134 -13.83 6.82 8.49
CA GLN A 134 -12.47 6.34 8.26
C GLN A 134 -12.15 5.13 9.15
N ALA A 135 -12.56 5.15 10.42
CA ALA A 135 -12.35 4.05 11.37
C ALA A 135 -13.16 2.81 10.98
N ALA A 136 -14.40 2.99 10.50
CA ALA A 136 -15.21 1.90 9.99
C ALA A 136 -14.57 1.22 8.76
N VAL A 137 -14.00 2.00 7.82
CA VAL A 137 -13.27 1.45 6.67
C VAL A 137 -12.01 0.70 7.11
N MET A 138 -11.26 1.21 8.10
CA MET A 138 -10.12 0.48 8.66
C MET A 138 -10.53 -0.84 9.30
N ARG A 139 -11.66 -0.90 10.02
CA ARG A 139 -12.20 -2.16 10.56
C ARG A 139 -12.57 -3.16 9.45
N GLN A 140 -13.11 -2.68 8.32
CA GLN A 140 -13.37 -3.53 7.16
C GLN A 140 -12.06 -4.12 6.60
N LEU A 141 -11.00 -3.31 6.50
CA LEU A 141 -9.67 -3.80 6.11
C LEU A 141 -9.13 -4.83 7.10
N PHE A 142 -9.28 -4.63 8.41
CA PHE A 142 -8.82 -5.60 9.41
C PHE A 142 -9.56 -6.95 9.32
N ALA A 143 -10.83 -6.92 8.92
CA ALA A 143 -11.67 -8.11 8.81
C ALA A 143 -11.36 -8.98 7.57
N CYS A 144 -10.69 -8.44 6.55
CA CYS A 144 -10.32 -9.18 5.34
C CYS A 144 -8.81 -9.31 5.15
N CYS A 145 -7.98 -8.42 5.70
CA CYS A 145 -6.53 -8.42 5.50
C CYS A 145 -5.76 -8.94 6.71
N SER A 146 -4.59 -9.51 6.45
CA SER A 146 -3.59 -9.80 7.49
C SER A 146 -2.87 -8.53 7.95
N ALA A 147 -2.28 -8.58 9.14
CA ALA A 147 -1.51 -7.46 9.71
C ALA A 147 -0.43 -6.93 8.73
N ARG A 148 0.23 -7.84 8.02
CA ARG A 148 1.24 -7.52 7.01
C ARG A 148 0.65 -6.82 5.79
N GLN A 149 -0.49 -7.27 5.29
CA GLN A 149 -1.17 -6.60 4.18
C GLN A 149 -1.53 -5.19 4.59
N VAL A 150 -2.16 -5.02 5.75
CA VAL A 150 -2.53 -3.69 6.27
C VAL A 150 -1.29 -2.81 6.48
N LYS A 151 -0.17 -3.33 6.99
CA LYS A 151 1.10 -2.59 7.07
C LYS A 151 1.49 -1.95 5.72
N TRP A 152 1.41 -2.71 4.63
CA TRP A 152 1.68 -2.19 3.29
C TRP A 152 0.63 -1.17 2.83
N LEU A 153 -0.64 -1.36 3.21
CA LEU A 153 -1.68 -0.38 2.95
C LEU A 153 -1.46 0.94 3.71
N LEU A 154 -0.89 0.91 4.92
CA LEU A 154 -0.51 2.14 5.63
C LEU A 154 0.50 2.96 4.83
N ARG A 155 1.45 2.29 4.18
CA ARG A 155 2.42 2.95 3.28
C ARG A 155 1.77 3.52 2.02
N VAL A 156 0.76 2.83 1.47
CA VAL A 156 -0.06 3.34 0.35
C VAL A 156 -0.85 4.58 0.78
N ILE A 157 -1.47 4.56 1.97
CA ILE A 157 -2.28 5.68 2.51
C ILE A 157 -1.41 6.91 2.75
N VAL A 158 -0.22 6.73 3.33
CA VAL A 158 0.77 7.81 3.55
C VAL A 158 1.46 8.22 2.24
N LYS A 159 1.26 7.46 1.16
CA LYS A 159 1.89 7.64 -0.16
C LYS A 159 3.42 7.54 -0.15
N ASP A 160 3.98 6.72 0.75
CA ASP A 160 5.42 6.44 0.82
C ASP A 160 5.70 4.96 1.10
N LEU A 161 5.97 4.21 0.02
CA LEU A 161 6.25 2.77 0.08
C LEU A 161 7.60 2.43 0.71
N LYS A 162 8.59 3.34 0.71
CA LYS A 162 9.98 3.08 1.16
C LYS A 162 10.56 1.72 0.72
N ILE A 163 10.20 1.21 -0.47
CA ILE A 163 10.78 -0.05 -0.99
C ILE A 163 12.17 0.14 -1.60
N GLY A 164 12.68 1.38 -1.64
CA GLY A 164 14.03 1.70 -2.12
C GLY A 164 14.20 1.47 -3.62
N MET A 165 13.13 1.66 -4.39
CA MET A 165 13.13 1.72 -5.84
C MET A 165 12.34 2.98 -6.25
N SER A 166 12.85 3.73 -7.23
CA SER A 166 12.21 4.95 -7.72
C SER A 166 11.07 4.61 -8.69
N LYS A 167 10.12 5.54 -8.84
CA LYS A 167 9.03 5.40 -9.84
C LYS A 167 9.59 5.23 -11.25
N ASP A 168 10.65 5.95 -11.59
CA ASP A 168 11.35 5.89 -12.87
C ASP A 168 11.83 4.47 -13.18
N ARG A 169 12.45 3.80 -12.21
CA ARG A 169 12.91 2.42 -12.37
C ARG A 169 11.75 1.46 -12.52
N MET A 170 10.70 1.59 -11.69
CA MET A 170 9.52 0.73 -11.80
C MET A 170 8.82 0.86 -13.15
N LEU A 171 8.67 2.09 -13.64
CA LEU A 171 8.01 2.36 -14.92
C LEU A 171 8.83 1.86 -16.10
N ARG A 172 10.17 2.08 -16.11
CA ARG A 172 11.03 1.56 -17.18
C ARG A 172 11.08 0.04 -17.22
N LEU A 173 11.05 -0.64 -16.07
CA LEU A 173 10.93 -2.11 -16.00
C LEU A 173 9.57 -2.61 -16.49
N PHE A 174 8.52 -1.79 -16.36
CA PHE A 174 7.20 -2.11 -16.88
C PHE A 174 7.09 -1.89 -18.39
N HIS A 175 7.59 -0.76 -18.89
CA HIS A 175 7.70 -0.47 -20.31
C HIS A 175 8.71 0.69 -20.51
N PRO A 176 9.62 0.63 -21.51
CA PRO A 176 10.64 1.67 -21.73
C PRO A 176 10.06 3.10 -21.76
N ASP A 177 8.92 3.25 -22.44
CA ASP A 177 8.26 4.55 -22.65
C ASP A 177 7.22 4.91 -21.58
N ALA A 178 6.97 4.06 -20.58
CA ALA A 178 5.91 4.31 -19.59
C ALA A 178 6.19 5.55 -18.72
N LEU A 179 7.46 5.84 -18.45
CA LEU A 179 7.84 7.05 -17.73
C LEU A 179 7.51 8.31 -18.53
N ASP A 180 7.82 8.31 -19.83
CA ASP A 180 7.59 9.46 -20.71
C ASP A 180 6.08 9.69 -20.89
N LEU A 181 5.31 8.62 -21.07
CA LEU A 181 3.85 8.71 -21.09
C LEU A 181 3.30 9.31 -19.80
N LEU A 182 3.78 8.87 -18.64
CA LEU A 182 3.33 9.41 -17.35
C LEU A 182 3.70 10.89 -17.22
N ASN A 183 4.91 11.29 -17.62
CA ASN A 183 5.37 12.68 -17.55
C ASN A 183 4.55 13.60 -18.45
N ILE A 184 4.15 13.14 -19.64
CA ILE A 184 3.33 13.91 -20.58
C ILE A 184 1.87 14.00 -20.11
N THR A 185 1.31 12.89 -19.63
CA THR A 185 -0.13 12.80 -19.33
C THR A 185 -0.48 13.12 -17.89
N ASN A 186 0.49 13.08 -16.98
CA ASN A 186 0.32 13.13 -15.53
C ASN A 186 -0.79 12.19 -15.02
N SER A 187 -0.92 11.02 -15.66
CA SER A 187 -2.06 10.13 -15.45
C SER A 187 -1.67 8.65 -15.51
N LEU A 188 -1.71 7.98 -14.35
CA LEU A 188 -1.52 6.52 -14.29
C LEU A 188 -2.60 5.73 -15.06
N THR A 189 -3.81 6.28 -15.23
CA THR A 189 -4.90 5.59 -15.93
C THR A 189 -4.61 5.40 -17.42
N ARG A 190 -3.65 6.16 -17.99
CA ARG A 190 -3.21 6.02 -19.39
C ARG A 190 -2.31 4.81 -19.62
N LEU A 191 -1.67 4.26 -18.59
CA LEU A 191 -0.77 3.11 -18.72
C LEU A 191 -1.48 1.86 -19.27
N PRO A 192 -2.62 1.40 -18.71
CA PRO A 192 -3.36 0.29 -19.32
C PRO A 192 -3.81 0.58 -20.74
N HIS A 193 -4.36 1.77 -21.02
CA HIS A 193 -4.84 2.11 -22.37
C HIS A 193 -3.74 1.97 -23.44
N THR A 194 -2.50 2.31 -23.08
CA THR A 194 -1.38 2.33 -24.03
C THR A 194 -0.63 1.01 -24.07
N TYR A 195 -0.44 0.36 -22.91
CA TYR A 195 0.46 -0.79 -22.77
C TYR A 195 -0.23 -2.09 -22.35
N CYS A 196 -1.57 -2.16 -22.29
CA CYS A 196 -2.28 -3.40 -21.96
C CYS A 196 -1.78 -4.56 -22.82
N CYS A 197 -1.61 -4.37 -24.13
CA CYS A 197 -1.20 -5.43 -25.05
C CYS A 197 0.32 -5.47 -25.34
N ALA A 198 1.14 -4.56 -24.79
CA ALA A 198 2.56 -4.50 -25.08
C ALA A 198 3.30 -5.61 -24.31
N PRO A 199 4.08 -6.52 -24.93
CA PRO A 199 4.77 -7.58 -24.20
C PRO A 199 5.70 -7.00 -23.14
N ASN A 200 5.86 -7.69 -22.00
CA ASN A 200 6.96 -7.42 -21.06
C ASN A 200 8.26 -7.71 -21.80
N ARG A 201 8.86 -6.72 -22.46
CA ARG A 201 10.19 -6.87 -23.03
C ARG A 201 11.18 -6.76 -21.88
N SER A 202 11.67 -7.91 -21.42
CA SER A 202 12.93 -8.00 -20.70
C SER A 202 13.98 -7.26 -21.55
N ALA A 203 14.62 -6.24 -20.98
CA ALA A 203 15.84 -5.69 -21.55
C ALA A 203 16.93 -6.76 -21.54
#